data_AF-A0A8D8DW06-F1
#
_entry.id   AF-A0A8D8DW06-F1
#
_cell.length_a   1.000
_cell.length_b   1.000
_cell.length_c   1.000
_cell.angle_alpha   90.00
_cell.angle_beta   90.00
_cell.angle_gamma   90.00
#
_symmetry.space_group_name_H-M   'P 1'
#
loop_
_entity.id
_entity.type
_entity.pdbx_description
1 polymer ?
#
loop_
_entity_poly.entity_id
_entity_poly.type
_entity_poly.pdbx_seq_one_letter_code
_entity_poly.pdbx_strand_id
1 'polypeptide(L)'
;QQYVINHQELETQFANHKVWLNSVKEKLNYCADITTPSEKDLQSKLKVIHELIVNKDEGSTRIQQIIDLSRQVLACTTSLGHEAINRVVADLQDEWSCLTLRMVDVKSQLDDAINQWSGFLDQVNDLKKKIEWMETEMKLLSEFQGNMAEKRAQLDKIKHTE
;
A
#
# COMPACT_ATOMS: atom_id res chain seq x y z
N GLN A 1 -23.59 32.73 26.73
CA GLN A 1 -23.44 31.27 26.92
C GLN A 1 -23.33 30.53 25.58
N GLN A 2 -24.24 30.74 24.62
CA GLN A 2 -24.21 30.06 23.32
C GLN A 2 -22.89 30.19 22.53
N TYR A 3 -22.26 31.36 22.51
CA TYR A 3 -20.98 31.55 21.80
C TYR A 3 -19.84 30.71 22.37
N VAL A 4 -19.75 30.60 23.70
CA VAL A 4 -18.72 29.78 24.38
C VAL A 4 -18.93 28.30 24.06
N ILE A 5 -20.19 27.84 24.04
CA ILE A 5 -20.54 26.46 23.66
C ILE A 5 -20.14 26.17 22.22
N ASN A 6 -20.43 27.08 21.28
CA ASN A 6 -20.07 26.90 19.86
C ASN A 6 -18.54 26.86 19.66
N HIS A 7 -17.78 27.69 20.37
CA HIS A 7 -16.32 27.64 20.34
C HIS A 7 -15.76 26.34 20.91
N GLN A 8 -16.31 25.87 22.04
CA GLN A 8 -15.88 24.61 22.67
C GLN A 8 -16.20 23.38 21.81
N GLU A 9 -17.34 23.39 21.12
CA GLU A 9 -17.69 22.37 20.14
C GLU A 9 -16.71 22.39 18.96
N LEU A 10 -16.37 23.57 18.42
CA LEU A 10 -15.40 23.70 17.34
C LEU A 10 -14.02 23.17 17.73
N GLU A 11 -13.53 23.53 18.91
CA GLU A 11 -12.25 23.01 19.43
C GLU A 11 -12.26 21.49 19.59
N THR A 12 -13.38 20.94 20.07
CA THR A 12 -13.58 19.48 20.19
C THR A 12 -13.56 18.81 18.82
N GLN A 13 -14.25 19.39 17.83
CA GLN A 13 -14.25 18.87 16.46
C GLN A 13 -12.88 18.96 15.80
N PHE A 14 -12.12 20.04 16.02
CA PHE A 14 -10.73 20.14 15.57
C PHE A 14 -9.86 19.03 16.15
N ALA A 15 -9.95 18.78 17.46
CA ALA A 15 -9.19 17.70 18.11
C ALA A 15 -9.55 16.33 17.52
N ASN A 16 -10.85 16.04 17.37
CA ASN A 16 -11.35 14.79 16.80
C ASN A 16 -10.86 14.58 15.36
N HIS A 17 -10.86 15.63 14.53
CA HIS A 17 -10.37 15.56 13.17
C HIS A 17 -8.86 15.33 13.08
N LYS A 18 -8.07 15.98 13.95
CA LYS A 18 -6.63 15.73 14.02
C LYS A 18 -6.32 14.28 14.39
N VAL A 19 -7.04 13.71 15.37
CA VAL A 19 -6.89 12.29 15.74
C VAL A 19 -7.23 11.39 14.56
N TRP A 20 -8.33 11.68 13.86
CA TRP A 20 -8.73 10.91 12.68
C TRP A 20 -7.72 11.02 11.53
N LEU A 21 -7.23 12.22 11.20
CA LEU A 21 -6.19 12.44 10.17
C LEU A 21 -4.90 11.67 10.52
N ASN A 22 -4.49 11.69 11.79
CA ASN A 22 -3.35 10.91 12.26
C ASN A 22 -3.55 9.41 12.05
N SER A 23 -4.74 8.88 12.34
CA SER A 23 -5.07 7.47 12.08
C SER A 23 -5.00 7.12 10.59
N VAL A 24 -5.51 7.99 9.72
CA VAL A 24 -5.39 7.83 8.26
C VAL A 24 -3.93 7.82 7.83
N LYS A 25 -3.14 8.76 8.37
CA LYS A 25 -1.70 8.89 8.08
C LYS A 25 -0.90 7.68 8.54
N GLU A 26 -1.21 7.12 9.71
CA GLU A 26 -0.59 5.89 10.21
C GLU A 26 -0.90 4.70 9.30
N LYS A 27 -2.16 4.51 8.91
CA LYS A 27 -2.56 3.46 7.95
C LYS A 27 -1.85 3.63 6.61
N LEU A 28 -1.74 4.87 6.13
CA LEU A 28 -1.05 5.17 4.87
C LEU A 28 0.46 4.93 4.96
N ASN A 29 1.09 5.28 6.08
CA ASN A 29 2.50 4.98 6.34
C ASN A 29 2.76 3.47 6.40
N TYR A 30 1.86 2.70 7.02
CA TYR A 30 1.91 1.24 6.99
C TYR A 30 1.84 0.70 5.55
N CYS A 31 0.99 1.28 4.69
CA CYS A 31 0.90 0.88 3.29
C CYS A 31 2.17 1.24 2.48
N ALA A 32 2.78 2.39 2.79
CA ALA A 32 3.98 2.88 2.11
C ALA A 32 5.26 2.13 2.48
N ASP A 33 5.28 1.42 3.61
CA ASP A 33 6.44 0.64 4.04
C ASP A 33 6.52 -0.68 3.27
N ILE A 34 7.44 -0.76 2.30
CA ILE A 34 7.69 -1.92 1.44
C ILE A 34 9.06 -2.56 1.68
N THR A 35 9.66 -2.37 2.86
CA THR A 35 11.05 -2.83 3.14
C THR A 35 11.25 -4.34 3.10
N THR A 36 10.25 -5.15 3.46
CA THR A 36 10.32 -6.64 3.38
C THR A 36 8.99 -7.24 2.92
N PRO A 37 8.64 -7.13 1.63
CA PRO A 37 7.34 -7.53 1.16
C PRO A 37 7.26 -9.06 1.08
N SER A 38 6.23 -9.63 1.71
CA SER A 38 5.74 -10.97 1.39
C SER A 38 4.42 -10.83 0.62
N GLU A 39 4.02 -11.84 -0.15
CA GLU A 39 2.74 -11.82 -0.86
C GLU A 39 1.57 -11.46 0.06
N LYS A 40 1.52 -12.09 1.24
CA LYS A 40 0.49 -11.84 2.25
C LYS A 40 0.52 -10.41 2.78
N ASP A 41 1.71 -9.86 2.98
CA ASP A 41 1.90 -8.50 3.46
C ASP A 41 1.46 -7.48 2.41
N LEU A 42 1.89 -7.65 1.16
CA LEU A 42 1.46 -6.82 0.02
C LEU A 42 -0.06 -6.84 -0.16
N GLN A 43 -0.68 -8.03 -0.13
CA GLN A 43 -2.14 -8.15 -0.22
C GLN A 43 -2.86 -7.47 0.96
N SER A 44 -2.29 -7.54 2.17
CA SER A 44 -2.87 -6.87 3.34
C SER A 44 -2.78 -5.35 3.23
N LYS A 45 -1.63 -4.82 2.80
CA LYS A 45 -1.46 -3.39 2.53
C LYS A 45 -2.39 -2.91 1.41
N LEU A 46 -2.57 -3.70 0.36
CA LEU A 46 -3.48 -3.38 -0.74
C LEU A 46 -4.94 -3.28 -0.28
N LYS A 47 -5.38 -4.14 0.64
CA LYS A 47 -6.72 -4.02 1.25
C LYS A 47 -6.87 -2.71 2.02
N VAL A 48 -5.90 -2.38 2.87
CA VAL A 48 -5.93 -1.15 3.69
C VAL A 48 -5.95 0.10 2.81
N ILE A 49 -5.10 0.19 1.78
CA ILE A 49 -5.10 1.37 0.89
C ILE A 49 -6.41 1.46 0.09
N HIS A 50 -6.99 0.34 -0.32
CA HIS A 50 -8.28 0.33 -1.01
C HIS A 50 -9.41 0.85 -0.10
N GLU A 51 -9.44 0.41 1.16
CA GLU A 51 -10.38 0.93 2.17
C GLU A 51 -10.21 2.44 2.38
N LEU A 52 -8.98 2.94 2.45
CA LEU A 52 -8.72 4.38 2.57
C LEU A 52 -9.26 5.17 1.37
N ILE A 53 -9.08 4.64 0.16
CA ILE A 53 -9.54 5.29 -1.08
C ILE A 53 -11.06 5.27 -1.18
N VAL A 54 -11.71 4.15 -0.85
CA VAL A 54 -13.18 4.05 -0.85
C VAL A 54 -13.80 5.01 0.17
N ASN A 55 -13.16 5.19 1.33
CA ASN A 55 -13.62 6.09 2.38
C ASN A 55 -13.17 7.55 2.19
N LYS A 56 -12.59 7.92 1.05
CA LYS A 56 -12.14 9.29 0.77
C LYS A 56 -13.28 10.32 0.85
N ASP A 57 -14.48 9.96 0.42
CA ASP A 57 -15.64 10.86 0.47
C ASP A 57 -16.10 11.13 1.91
N GLU A 58 -15.92 10.18 2.83
CA GLU A 58 -16.13 10.39 4.26
C GLU A 58 -15.17 11.47 4.79
N GLY A 59 -13.89 11.39 4.39
CA GLY A 59 -12.89 12.39 4.75
C GLY A 59 -13.22 13.79 4.24
N SER A 60 -13.66 13.90 2.99
CA SER A 60 -14.12 15.18 2.42
C SER A 60 -15.34 15.73 3.16
N THR A 61 -16.29 14.86 3.53
CA THR A 61 -17.48 15.23 4.31
C THR A 61 -17.10 15.76 5.69
N ARG A 62 -16.17 15.10 6.37
CA ARG A 62 -15.62 15.53 7.68
C ARG A 62 -15.01 16.93 7.60
N ILE A 63 -14.12 17.16 6.64
CA ILE A 63 -13.51 18.49 6.41
C ILE A 63 -14.58 19.55 6.15
N GLN A 64 -15.60 19.24 5.33
CA GLN A 64 -16.70 20.17 5.06
C GLN A 64 -17.50 20.53 6.33
N GLN A 65 -17.77 19.57 7.21
CA GLN A 65 -18.44 19.82 8.49
C GLN A 65 -17.66 20.81 9.37
N ILE A 66 -16.32 20.67 9.43
CA ILE A 66 -15.46 21.62 10.14
C ILE A 66 -15.54 23.02 9.53
N ILE A 67 -15.53 23.13 8.20
CA ILE A 67 -15.59 24.42 7.50
C ILE A 67 -16.90 25.13 7.85
N ASP A 68 -18.01 24.40 7.81
CA ASP A 68 -19.33 24.97 8.10
C ASP A 68 -19.50 25.36 9.57
N LEU A 69 -18.99 24.54 10.50
CA LEU A 69 -18.96 24.89 11.92
C LEU A 69 -18.08 26.12 12.19
N SER A 70 -16.92 26.19 11.54
CA SER A 70 -16.00 27.34 11.66
C SER A 70 -16.65 28.63 11.16
N ARG A 71 -17.38 28.59 10.04
CA ARG A 71 -18.13 29.74 9.52
C ARG A 71 -19.18 30.25 10.52
N GLN A 72 -19.90 29.33 11.17
CA GLN A 72 -20.88 29.69 12.19
C GLN A 72 -20.23 30.37 13.41
N VAL A 73 -19.09 29.86 13.85
CA VAL A 73 -18.33 30.46 14.96
C VAL A 73 -17.80 31.83 14.58
N LEU A 74 -17.15 31.95 13.42
CA LEU A 74 -16.59 33.21 12.91
C LEU A 74 -17.61 34.35 12.81
N ALA A 75 -18.86 34.04 12.46
CA ALA A 75 -19.95 35.02 12.41
C ALA A 75 -20.22 35.69 13.77
N CYS A 76 -19.72 35.12 14.87
CA CYS A 76 -19.91 35.59 16.23
C CYS A 76 -18.60 35.89 16.97
N THR A 77 -17.45 35.73 16.31
CA THR A 77 -16.11 36.01 16.86
C THR A 77 -15.63 37.39 16.41
N THR A 78 -14.82 38.07 17.23
CA THR A 78 -14.12 39.31 16.82
C THR A 78 -13.06 39.02 15.76
N SER A 79 -12.71 40.02 14.96
CA SER A 79 -11.74 39.89 13.86
C SER A 79 -10.38 39.32 14.29
N LEU A 80 -9.95 39.58 15.53
CA LEU A 80 -8.70 39.09 16.09
C LEU A 80 -8.67 37.56 16.27
N GLY A 81 -9.83 36.91 16.45
CA GLY A 81 -9.93 35.45 16.54
C GLY A 81 -10.13 34.74 15.20
N HIS A 82 -10.42 35.49 14.13
CA HIS A 82 -10.72 34.91 12.82
C HIS A 82 -9.50 34.26 12.18
N GLU A 83 -8.34 34.90 12.29
CA GLU A 83 -7.09 34.40 11.71
C GLU A 83 -6.71 33.03 12.26
N ALA A 84 -6.80 32.85 13.59
CA ALA A 84 -6.46 31.59 14.24
C ALA A 84 -7.36 30.43 13.78
N ILE A 85 -8.68 30.66 13.71
CA ILE A 85 -9.65 29.64 13.26
C ILE A 85 -9.42 29.30 11.78
N ASN A 86 -9.31 30.32 10.92
CA ASN A 86 -9.08 30.13 9.49
C ASN A 86 -7.78 29.37 9.21
N ARG A 87 -6.72 29.64 9.98
CA ARG A 87 -5.45 28.92 9.86
C ARG A 87 -5.60 27.44 10.18
N VAL A 88 -6.25 27.09 11.29
CA VAL A 88 -6.47 25.68 11.65
C VAL A 88 -7.30 24.96 10.58
N VAL A 89 -8.33 25.61 10.04
CA VAL A 89 -9.17 25.06 8.97
C VAL A 89 -8.38 24.89 7.66
N ALA A 90 -7.50 25.83 7.32
CA ALA A 90 -6.62 25.72 6.17
C ALA A 90 -5.62 24.55 6.34
N ASP A 91 -4.95 24.47 7.49
CA ASP A 91 -3.99 23.40 7.79
C ASP A 91 -4.63 22.01 7.67
N LEU A 92 -5.86 21.83 8.15
CA LEU A 92 -6.60 20.56 8.06
C LEU A 92 -6.99 20.20 6.61
N GLN A 93 -7.40 21.20 5.82
CA GLN A 93 -7.72 21.01 4.39
C GLN A 93 -6.48 20.64 3.58
N ASP A 94 -5.36 21.31 3.84
CA ASP A 94 -4.09 21.07 3.16
C ASP A 94 -3.54 19.69 3.53
N GLU A 95 -3.61 19.30 4.80
CA GLU A 95 -3.20 17.97 5.25
C GLU A 95 -4.06 16.88 4.60
N TRP A 96 -5.39 17.03 4.56
CA TRP A 96 -6.26 16.07 3.88
C TRP A 96 -5.97 15.96 2.38
N SER A 97 -5.74 17.09 1.72
CA SER A 97 -5.39 17.13 0.29
C SER A 97 -4.07 16.41 0.03
N CYS A 98 -3.05 16.66 0.86
CA CYS A 98 -1.76 15.96 0.80
C CYS A 98 -1.92 14.45 1.01
N LEU A 99 -2.69 14.03 2.02
CA LEU A 99 -2.95 12.61 2.29
C LEU A 99 -3.66 11.94 1.13
N THR A 100 -4.65 12.60 0.53
CA THR A 100 -5.39 12.10 -0.62
C THR A 100 -4.48 11.84 -1.82
N LEU A 101 -3.58 12.79 -2.15
CA LEU A 101 -2.62 12.61 -3.24
C LEU A 101 -1.66 11.46 -2.93
N ARG A 102 -1.18 11.38 -1.70
CA ARG A 102 -0.28 10.33 -1.25
C ARG A 102 -0.94 8.95 -1.24
N MET A 103 -2.25 8.84 -1.01
CA MET A 103 -2.98 7.56 -1.15
C MET A 103 -2.89 7.00 -2.57
N VAL A 104 -3.00 7.87 -3.59
CA VAL A 104 -2.90 7.45 -5.00
C VAL A 104 -1.50 6.97 -5.34
N ASP A 105 -0.49 7.72 -4.90
CA ASP A 105 0.93 7.38 -5.09
C ASP A 105 1.28 6.04 -4.42
N VAL A 106 0.93 5.87 -3.14
CA VAL A 106 1.18 4.61 -2.41
C VAL A 106 0.43 3.44 -3.03
N LYS A 107 -0.80 3.65 -3.53
CA LYS A 107 -1.51 2.60 -4.27
C LYS A 107 -0.73 2.16 -5.50
N SER A 108 -0.25 3.12 -6.31
CA SER A 108 0.54 2.82 -7.51
C SER A 108 1.79 2.01 -7.16
N GLN A 109 2.52 2.42 -6.12
CA GLN A 109 3.71 1.71 -5.65
C GLN A 109 3.39 0.27 -5.21
N LEU A 110 2.26 0.06 -4.52
CA LEU A 110 1.83 -1.27 -4.12
C LEU A 110 1.41 -2.14 -5.32
N ASP A 111 0.70 -1.58 -6.30
CA ASP A 111 0.33 -2.30 -7.52
C ASP A 111 1.60 -2.74 -8.28
N ASP A 112 2.59 -1.85 -8.40
CA ASP A 112 3.88 -2.15 -9.03
C ASP A 112 4.64 -3.24 -8.27
N ALA A 113 4.69 -3.16 -6.94
CA ALA A 113 5.32 -4.18 -6.10
C ALA A 113 4.67 -5.55 -6.26
N ILE A 114 3.34 -5.61 -6.36
CA ILE A 114 2.59 -6.87 -6.58
C ILE A 114 2.90 -7.45 -7.96
N ASN A 115 2.94 -6.61 -8.99
CA ASN A 115 3.30 -7.05 -10.35
C ASN A 115 4.71 -7.62 -10.39
N GLN A 116 5.68 -6.96 -9.75
CA GLN A 116 7.04 -7.45 -9.62
C GLN A 116 7.11 -8.77 -8.85
N TRP A 117 6.34 -8.90 -7.76
CA TRP A 117 6.27 -10.13 -6.98
C TRP A 117 5.72 -11.31 -7.79
N SER A 118 4.66 -11.09 -8.58
CA SER A 118 4.12 -12.10 -9.49
C SER A 118 5.18 -12.57 -10.50
N GLY A 119 5.88 -11.63 -11.13
CA GLY A 119 6.95 -11.96 -12.08
C GLY A 119 8.11 -12.71 -11.43
N PHE A 120 8.44 -12.41 -10.18
CA PHE A 120 9.43 -13.16 -9.41
C PHE A 120 8.98 -14.61 -9.15
N LEU A 121 7.71 -14.82 -8.77
CA LEU A 121 7.17 -16.17 -8.56
C LEU A 121 7.20 -17.01 -9.84
N ASP A 122 6.89 -16.40 -11.00
CA ASP A 122 6.98 -17.08 -12.29
C ASP A 122 8.41 -17.53 -12.59
N GLN A 123 9.41 -16.66 -12.37
CA GLN A 123 10.82 -17.00 -12.54
C GLN A 123 11.26 -18.13 -11.60
N VAL A 124 10.81 -18.11 -10.34
CA VAL A 124 11.09 -19.19 -9.37
C VAL A 124 10.49 -20.51 -9.86
N ASN A 125 9.27 -20.49 -10.39
CA ASN A 125 8.62 -21.70 -10.93
C ASN A 125 9.36 -22.26 -12.15
N ASP A 126 9.79 -21.39 -13.07
CA ASP A 126 10.55 -21.79 -14.25
C ASP A 126 11.91 -22.38 -13.87
N LEU A 127 12.60 -21.81 -12.89
CA LEU A 127 13.84 -22.38 -12.37
C LEU A 127 13.61 -23.75 -11.73
N LYS A 128 12.55 -23.95 -10.97
CA LYS A 128 12.20 -25.26 -10.40
C LYS A 128 12.00 -26.32 -11.48
N LYS A 129 11.23 -26.01 -12.52
CA LYS A 129 11.02 -26.92 -13.66
C LYS A 129 12.31 -27.26 -14.38
N LYS A 130 13.20 -26.28 -14.56
CA LYS A 130 14.53 -26.51 -15.17
C LYS A 130 15.39 -27.44 -14.30
N ILE A 131 15.38 -27.24 -12.98
CA ILE A 131 16.08 -28.12 -12.03
C ILE A 131 15.52 -29.54 -12.12
N GLU A 132 14.21 -29.72 -12.06
CA GLU A 132 13.56 -31.04 -12.16
C GLU A 132 13.88 -31.75 -13.50
N TRP A 133 13.88 -31.00 -14.60
CA TRP A 133 14.27 -31.52 -15.91
C TRP A 133 15.73 -31.97 -15.93
N MET A 134 16.66 -31.14 -15.43
CA MET A 134 18.08 -31.48 -15.35
C MET A 134 18.32 -32.69 -14.46
N GLU A 135 17.67 -32.78 -13.29
CA GLU A 135 17.77 -33.93 -12.39
C GLU A 135 17.29 -35.22 -13.05
N THR A 136 16.18 -35.15 -13.79
CA THR A 136 15.64 -36.29 -14.55
C THR A 136 16.60 -36.72 -15.65
N GLU A 137 17.13 -35.77 -16.42
CA GLU A 137 18.08 -36.05 -17.50
C GLU A 137 19.38 -36.66 -16.95
N MET A 138 19.94 -36.08 -15.88
CA MET A 138 21.13 -36.61 -15.21
C MET A 138 20.91 -38.04 -14.71
N LYS A 139 19.72 -38.35 -14.17
CA LYS A 139 19.39 -39.69 -13.70
C LYS A 139 19.44 -40.69 -14.86
N LEU A 140 18.77 -40.38 -15.98
CA LEU A 140 18.77 -41.23 -17.19
C LEU A 140 20.18 -41.43 -17.75
N LEU A 141 21.00 -40.38 -17.77
CA LEU A 141 22.38 -40.43 -18.24
C LEU A 141 23.32 -41.17 -17.27
N SER A 142 22.90 -41.42 -16.02
CA SER A 142 23.68 -42.13 -14.99
C SER A 142 23.27 -43.60 -14.78
N GLU A 143 22.21 -44.08 -15.45
CA GLU A 143 21.72 -45.45 -15.31
C GLU A 143 22.76 -46.48 -15.78
N PHE A 144 22.89 -47.59 -15.03
CA PHE A 144 23.78 -48.68 -15.39
C PHE A 144 23.38 -49.32 -16.72
N GLN A 145 24.36 -49.50 -17.60
CA GLN A 145 24.19 -50.14 -18.90
C GLN A 145 24.86 -51.51 -18.92
N GLY A 146 24.11 -52.54 -19.29
CA GLY A 146 24.52 -53.95 -19.19
C GLY A 146 25.47 -54.40 -20.30
N ASN A 147 25.53 -53.68 -21.43
CA ASN A 147 26.39 -54.03 -22.56
C ASN A 147 27.09 -52.82 -23.22
N MET A 148 28.04 -53.10 -24.12
CA MET A 148 28.85 -52.07 -24.80
C MET A 148 28.06 -51.19 -25.78
N ALA A 149 27.01 -51.72 -26.41
CA ALA A 149 26.18 -50.94 -27.33
C ALA A 149 25.38 -49.88 -26.56
N GLU A 150 24.78 -50.27 -25.45
CA GLU A 150 24.08 -49.38 -24.51
C GLU A 150 25.01 -48.29 -23.93
N LYS A 151 26.23 -48.66 -23.50
CA LYS A 151 27.22 -47.68 -23.02
C LYS A 151 27.62 -46.65 -24.08
N ARG A 152 27.78 -47.06 -25.34
CA ARG A 152 28.05 -46.14 -26.46
C ARG A 152 26.88 -45.20 -26.73
N ALA A 153 25.65 -45.72 -26.75
CA ALA A 153 24.46 -44.92 -26.93
C ALA A 153 24.27 -43.89 -25.79
N GLN A 154 24.54 -44.27 -24.55
CA GLN A 154 24.52 -43.36 -23.40
C GLN A 154 25.60 -42.27 -23.52
N LEU A 155 26.84 -42.62 -23.87
CA LEU A 155 27.92 -41.66 -24.10
C LEU A 155 27.59 -40.67 -25.23
N ASP A 156 26.99 -41.15 -26.31
CA ASP A 156 26.58 -40.29 -27.41
C ASP A 156 25.46 -39.33 -26.98
N LYS A 157 24.47 -39.78 -26.19
CA LYS A 157 23.47 -38.86 -25.61
C LYS A 157 24.11 -37.77 -24.75
N ILE A 158 25.02 -38.13 -23.85
CA ILE A 158 25.75 -37.17 -22.98
C ILE A 158 26.47 -36.11 -23.82
N LYS A 159 27.14 -36.52 -24.91
CA LYS A 159 27.86 -35.58 -25.79
C LYS A 159 26.97 -34.60 -26.53
N HIS A 160 25.67 -34.89 -26.67
CA HIS A 160 24.71 -34.05 -27.38
C HIS A 160 23.76 -33.31 -26.40
N THR A 161 23.95 -33.45 -25.08
CA THR A 161 23.24 -32.67 -24.08
C THR A 161 24.03 -31.37 -23.84
N GLU A 162 23.89 -30.39 -24.75
CA GLU A 162 24.32 -28.99 -24.59
C GLU A 162 23.11 -28.07 -24.42
#